data_AF-A0A8H8CXN0-F1
#
_entry.id   AF-A0A8H8CXN0-F1
#
_cell.length_a   1.000
_cell.length_b   1.000
_cell.length_c   1.000
_cell.angle_alpha   90.00
_cell.angle_beta   90.00
_cell.angle_gamma   90.00
#
_symmetry.space_group_name_H-M   'P 1'
#
loop_
_entity.id
_entity.type
_entity.pdbx_description
1 polymer ?
#
loop_
_entity_poly.entity_id
_entity_poly.type
_entity_poly.pdbx_seq_one_letter_code
_entity_poly.pdbx_strand_id
1 'polypeptide(L)'
;MSNESQTLPSTATFVVEHLDPELGSWSALEYGCIAQESSAAGVRFLLTSVPESLKIPDELAALDSLEVEHRAVEEIFADRKEKICLLDPSAKAELRPQDGDEFEVFLFGGILGTVELR
;
A
#
# COMPACT_ATOMS: atom_id res chain seq x y z
N MET A 1 -23.39 -23.30 1.87
CA MET A 1 -22.19 -22.53 2.26
C MET A 1 -21.93 -21.60 1.10
N SER A 2 -22.58 -20.44 1.09
CA SER A 2 -22.45 -19.48 0.01
C SER A 2 -21.10 -18.81 0.16
N ASN A 3 -20.24 -18.97 -0.84
CA ASN A 3 -18.99 -18.24 -0.93
C ASN A 3 -19.36 -16.82 -1.35
N GLU A 4 -19.61 -15.94 -0.38
CA GLU A 4 -19.77 -14.52 -0.65
C GLU A 4 -18.41 -14.01 -1.08
N SER A 5 -18.25 -13.80 -2.39
CA SER A 5 -17.12 -13.05 -2.94
C SER A 5 -17.17 -11.66 -2.33
N GLN A 6 -16.35 -11.46 -1.29
CA GLN A 6 -16.14 -10.16 -0.66
C GLN A 6 -15.57 -9.25 -1.73
N THR A 7 -16.41 -8.34 -2.22
CA THR A 7 -16.01 -7.27 -3.13
C THR A 7 -15.57 -6.12 -2.26
N LEU A 8 -14.28 -5.78 -2.31
CA LEU A 8 -13.81 -4.51 -1.77
C LEU A 8 -14.66 -3.40 -2.42
N PRO A 9 -15.08 -2.36 -1.68
CA PRO A 9 -15.73 -1.22 -2.30
C PRO A 9 -14.83 -0.71 -3.42
N SER A 10 -15.43 -0.36 -4.56
CA SER A 10 -14.76 -0.06 -5.84
C SER A 10 -13.90 1.22 -5.84
N THR A 11 -13.38 1.62 -4.67
CA THR A 11 -12.66 2.86 -4.38
C THR A 11 -11.51 2.67 -3.38
N ALA A 12 -11.24 1.45 -2.89
CA ALA A 12 -10.14 1.22 -1.95
C ALA A 12 -8.78 1.58 -2.57
N THR A 13 -7.89 2.15 -1.76
CA THR A 13 -6.51 2.47 -2.13
C THR A 13 -5.55 1.75 -1.19
N PHE A 14 -4.67 0.93 -1.75
CA PHE A 14 -3.53 0.35 -1.03
C PHE A 14 -2.35 1.29 -1.12
N VAL A 15 -1.71 1.56 0.03
CA VAL A 15 -0.56 2.46 0.13
C VAL A 15 0.57 1.72 0.81
N VAL A 16 1.73 1.67 0.18
CA VAL A 16 2.97 1.25 0.84
C VAL A 16 3.86 2.47 1.00
N GLU A 17 4.27 2.76 2.23
CA GLU A 17 5.29 3.78 2.48
C GLU A 17 6.68 3.20 2.25
N HIS A 18 7.43 3.76 1.30
CA HIS A 18 8.79 3.34 1.01
C HIS A 18 9.79 4.37 1.54
N LEU A 19 10.29 4.13 2.75
CA LEU A 19 11.19 5.05 3.46
C LEU A 19 12.68 4.74 3.27
N ASP A 20 13.00 3.68 2.52
CA ASP A 20 14.38 3.29 2.23
C ASP A 20 14.93 4.13 1.07
N PRO A 21 16.17 4.66 1.14
CA PRO A 21 16.83 5.30 0.01
C PRO A 21 17.08 4.37 -1.19
N GLU A 22 17.02 3.06 -1.01
CA GLU A 22 17.26 2.05 -2.04
C GLU A 22 16.05 1.13 -2.24
N LEU A 23 15.83 0.74 -3.51
CA LEU A 23 14.83 -0.26 -3.86
C LEU A 23 15.51 -1.55 -4.32
N GLY A 24 15.53 -2.55 -3.43
CA GLY A 24 16.04 -3.87 -3.74
C GLY A 24 15.25 -4.58 -4.83
N SER A 25 15.90 -5.47 -5.57
CA SER A 25 15.26 -6.20 -6.69
C SER A 25 14.07 -7.04 -6.23
N TRP A 26 14.11 -7.58 -5.00
CA TRP A 26 12.98 -8.33 -4.44
C TRP A 26 11.77 -7.42 -4.17
N SER A 27 11.98 -6.30 -3.48
CA SER A 27 10.92 -5.31 -3.22
C SER A 27 10.33 -4.77 -4.51
N ALA A 28 11.14 -4.61 -5.57
CA ALA A 28 10.64 -4.21 -6.87
C ALA A 28 9.66 -5.23 -7.48
N LEU A 29 9.97 -6.53 -7.35
CA LEU A 29 9.07 -7.60 -7.80
C LEU A 29 7.77 -7.62 -6.97
N GLU A 30 7.87 -7.41 -5.65
CA GLU A 30 6.69 -7.34 -4.78
C GLU A 30 5.79 -6.17 -5.15
N TYR A 31 6.34 -4.96 -5.33
CA TYR A 31 5.56 -3.79 -5.72
C TYR A 31 4.93 -3.96 -7.10
N GLY A 32 5.63 -4.58 -8.04
CA GLY A 32 5.08 -4.91 -9.36
C GLY A 32 3.91 -5.89 -9.27
N CYS A 33 4.03 -6.91 -8.42
CA CYS A 33 2.95 -7.85 -8.15
C CYS A 33 1.72 -7.15 -7.54
N ILE A 34 1.92 -6.34 -6.50
CA ILE A 34 0.85 -5.59 -5.84
C ILE A 34 0.15 -4.66 -6.84
N ALA A 35 0.90 -3.95 -7.68
CA ALA A 35 0.34 -3.06 -8.70
C ALA A 35 -0.53 -3.83 -9.71
N GLN A 36 -0.10 -5.01 -10.16
CA GLN A 36 -0.85 -5.83 -11.10
C GLN A 36 -2.12 -6.42 -10.46
N GLU A 37 -2.01 -6.96 -9.24
CA GLU A 37 -3.15 -7.53 -8.53
C GLU A 37 -4.17 -6.45 -8.15
N SER A 38 -3.70 -5.28 -7.71
CA SER A 38 -4.56 -4.13 -7.41
C SER A 38 -5.33 -3.68 -8.66
N SER A 39 -4.64 -3.56 -9.79
CA SER A 39 -5.28 -3.24 -11.07
C SER A 39 -6.31 -4.29 -11.49
N ALA A 40 -6.01 -5.58 -11.33
CA ALA A 40 -6.92 -6.67 -11.66
C ALA A 40 -8.17 -6.67 -10.75
N ALA A 41 -8.01 -6.27 -9.49
CA ALA A 41 -9.09 -6.09 -8.53
C ALA A 41 -9.84 -4.75 -8.69
N GLY A 42 -9.38 -3.85 -9.57
CA GLY A 42 -9.99 -2.54 -9.78
C GLY A 42 -9.78 -1.56 -8.63
N VAL A 43 -8.72 -1.75 -7.84
CA VAL A 43 -8.34 -0.88 -6.71
C VAL A 43 -7.03 -0.16 -7.01
N ARG A 44 -6.81 0.99 -6.36
CA ARG A 44 -5.64 1.84 -6.61
C ARG A 44 -4.46 1.40 -5.75
N PHE A 45 -3.24 1.47 -6.29
CA PHE A 45 -2.01 1.19 -5.53
C PHE A 45 -1.03 2.36 -5.61
N LEU A 46 -0.52 2.79 -4.45
CA LEU A 46 0.39 3.92 -4.30
C LEU A 46 1.65 3.52 -3.52
N LEU A 47 2.79 3.95 -4.02
CA LEU A 47 4.01 4.09 -3.24
C LEU A 47 4.15 5.53 -2.77
N THR A 48 4.19 5.76 -1.47
CA THR A 48 4.31 7.10 -0.88
C THR A 48 5.60 7.27 -0.09
N SER A 49 5.91 8.52 0.27
CA SER A 49 7.12 8.88 1.02
C SER A 49 8.42 8.46 0.31
N VAL A 50 8.36 8.26 -1.01
CA VAL A 50 9.48 7.78 -1.81
C VAL A 50 10.57 8.85 -1.86
N PRO A 51 11.83 8.56 -1.52
CA PRO A 51 12.90 9.55 -1.60
C PRO A 51 13.09 10.08 -3.03
N GLU A 52 13.24 11.40 -3.22
CA GLU A 52 13.48 11.99 -4.55
C GLU A 52 14.76 11.47 -5.22
N SER A 53 15.73 11.01 -4.43
CA SER A 53 16.97 10.41 -4.93
C SER A 53 16.79 8.98 -5.45
N LEU A 54 15.70 8.30 -5.08
CA LEU A 54 15.46 6.93 -5.48
C LEU A 54 15.03 6.89 -6.94
N LYS A 55 15.75 6.11 -7.74
CA LYS A 55 15.35 5.82 -9.11
C LYS A 55 14.45 4.58 -9.12
N ILE A 56 13.22 4.76 -9.58
CA ILE A 56 12.32 3.63 -9.82
C ILE A 56 12.85 2.82 -11.01
N PRO A 57 13.03 1.50 -10.88
CA PRO A 57 13.40 0.62 -11.99
C PRO A 57 12.43 0.74 -13.16
N ASP A 58 12.93 0.68 -14.39
CA ASP A 58 12.13 0.85 -15.62
C ASP A 58 10.93 -0.10 -15.69
N GLU A 59 11.09 -1.33 -15.18
CA GLU A 59 10.04 -2.34 -15.13
C GLU A 59 8.83 -1.91 -14.29
N LEU A 60 9.07 -1.21 -13.17
CA LEU A 60 8.03 -0.65 -12.31
C LEU A 60 7.47 0.64 -12.91
N ALA A 61 8.35 1.51 -13.44
CA ALA A 61 7.96 2.78 -14.03
C ALA A 61 7.08 2.59 -15.29
N ALA A 62 7.17 1.44 -15.95
CA ALA A 62 6.35 1.07 -17.09
C ALA A 62 4.94 0.54 -16.71
N LEU A 63 4.65 0.35 -15.42
CA LEU A 63 3.34 -0.11 -14.96
C LEU A 63 2.39 1.09 -14.80
N ASP A 64 1.38 1.18 -15.67
CA ASP A 64 0.31 2.19 -15.55
C ASP A 64 -0.50 2.05 -14.24
N SER A 65 -0.42 0.89 -13.59
CA SER A 65 -1.11 0.60 -12.33
C SER A 65 -0.33 0.99 -11.07
N LEU A 66 0.87 1.56 -11.22
CA LEU A 66 1.70 2.00 -10.11
C LEU A 66 1.80 3.53 -10.08
N GLU A 67 1.36 4.12 -8.97
CA GLU A 67 1.53 5.55 -8.72
C GLU A 67 2.62 5.77 -7.66
N VAL A 68 3.54 6.69 -7.94
CA VAL A 68 4.68 7.01 -7.06
C VAL A 68 4.58 8.46 -6.60
N GLU A 69 4.61 8.65 -5.29
CA GLU A 69 4.51 9.95 -4.63
C GLU A 69 5.65 10.15 -3.63
N HIS A 70 6.25 11.35 -3.64
CA HIS A 70 7.28 11.73 -2.68
C HIS A 70 6.71 12.23 -1.35
N ARG A 71 5.43 12.64 -1.35
CA ARG A 71 4.73 13.14 -0.17
C ARG A 71 4.31 12.01 0.75
N ALA A 72 4.17 12.33 2.03
CA ALA A 72 3.66 11.39 3.02
C ALA A 72 2.17 11.09 2.79
N VAL A 73 1.75 9.87 3.16
CA VAL A 73 0.35 9.44 3.09
C VAL A 73 -0.59 10.42 3.83
N GLU A 74 -0.15 10.95 4.97
CA GLU A 74 -0.92 11.91 5.76
C GLU A 74 -1.12 13.26 5.06
N GLU A 75 -0.25 13.62 4.11
CA GLU A 75 -0.37 14.83 3.30
C GLU A 75 -1.29 14.61 2.10
N ILE A 76 -1.17 13.45 1.45
CA ILE A 76 -1.97 13.08 0.27
C ILE A 76 -3.46 12.93 0.64
N PHE A 77 -3.75 12.36 1.80
CA PHE A 77 -5.10 12.11 2.31
C PHE A 77 -5.47 13.02 3.49
N ALA A 78 -4.91 14.22 3.53
CA ALA A 78 -5.06 15.16 4.65
C ALA A 78 -6.52 15.54 4.95
N ASP A 79 -7.39 15.50 3.94
CA ASP A 79 -8.82 15.82 4.02
C ASP A 79 -9.69 14.69 4.59
N ARG A 80 -9.14 13.47 4.72
CA ARG A 80 -9.87 12.27 5.17
C ARG A 80 -8.99 11.31 5.97
N LYS A 81 -8.20 11.84 6.89
CA LYS A 81 -7.24 11.06 7.71
C LYS A 81 -7.91 9.93 8.49
N GLU A 82 -9.14 10.13 8.94
CA GLU A 82 -9.96 9.13 9.64
C GLU A 82 -10.33 7.93 8.76
N LYS A 83 -10.17 8.04 7.44
CA LYS A 83 -10.40 6.95 6.47
C LYS A 83 -9.16 6.11 6.19
N ILE A 84 -8.04 6.39 6.87
CA ILE A 84 -6.79 5.65 6.74
C ILE A 84 -6.72 4.57 7.82
N CYS A 85 -6.65 3.31 7.39
CA CYS A 85 -6.35 2.16 8.23
C CYS A 85 -4.85 1.86 8.16
N LEU A 86 -4.12 2.10 9.24
CA LEU A 86 -2.74 1.64 9.38
C LEU A 86 -2.73 0.17 9.81
N LEU A 87 -2.09 -0.68 9.02
CA LEU A 87 -1.85 -2.06 9.37
C LEU A 87 -0.62 -2.15 10.29
N ASP A 88 -0.88 -2.34 11.58
CA ASP A 88 0.14 -2.39 12.63
C ASP A 88 0.14 -3.78 13.31
N PRO A 89 1.25 -4.55 13.26
CA PRO A 89 1.39 -5.82 13.97
C PRO A 89 1.18 -5.74 15.49
N SER A 90 1.34 -4.54 16.08
CA SER A 90 1.13 -4.26 17.50
C SER A 90 -0.30 -3.82 17.82
N ALA A 91 -1.18 -3.71 16.81
CA ALA A 91 -2.57 -3.33 17.01
C ALA A 91 -3.30 -4.38 17.88
N LYS A 92 -4.18 -3.89 18.76
CA LYS A 92 -5.01 -4.76 19.61
C LYS A 92 -6.26 -5.29 18.91
N ALA A 93 -6.63 -4.67 17.80
CA ALA A 93 -7.79 -5.03 17.00
C ALA A 93 -7.32 -5.65 15.69
N GLU A 94 -7.94 -6.77 15.30
CA GLU A 94 -7.72 -7.40 14.01
C GLU A 94 -8.56 -6.72 12.94
N LEU A 95 -8.03 -6.68 11.71
CA LEU A 95 -8.78 -6.24 10.54
C LEU A 95 -9.90 -7.23 10.22
N ARG A 96 -11.11 -6.73 9.99
CA ARG A 96 -12.32 -7.50 9.73
C ARG A 96 -13.01 -7.01 8.47
N PRO A 97 -13.86 -7.83 7.83
CA PRO A 97 -14.56 -7.43 6.60
C PRO A 97 -15.37 -6.13 6.73
N GLN A 98 -15.95 -5.86 7.90
CA GLN A 98 -16.75 -4.64 8.14
C GLN A 98 -15.90 -3.36 8.09
N ASP A 99 -14.60 -3.46 8.36
CA ASP A 99 -13.71 -2.31 8.33
C ASP A 99 -13.55 -1.77 6.88
N GLY A 100 -13.90 -2.58 5.87
CA GLY A 100 -14.00 -2.14 4.47
C GLY A 100 -15.08 -1.09 4.21
N ASP A 101 -16.09 -0.96 5.08
CA ASP A 101 -17.10 0.11 4.99
C ASP A 101 -16.64 1.40 5.72
N GLU A 102 -15.64 1.28 6.61
CA GLU A 102 -15.16 2.36 7.46
C GLU A 102 -13.98 3.10 6.82
N PHE A 103 -13.04 2.35 6.24
CA PHE A 103 -11.78 2.85 5.68
C PHE A 103 -11.74 2.79 4.15
N GLU A 104 -11.06 3.77 3.56
CA GLU A 104 -10.87 3.87 2.11
C GLU A 104 -9.40 3.66 1.71
N VAL A 105 -8.48 3.87 2.66
CA VAL A 105 -7.04 3.77 2.45
C VAL A 105 -6.47 2.75 3.43
N PHE A 106 -5.76 1.75 2.91
CA PHE A 106 -5.07 0.75 3.72
C PHE A 106 -3.57 0.95 3.58
N LEU A 107 -2.95 1.39 4.67
CA LEU A 107 -1.57 1.78 4.75
C LEU A 107 -0.71 0.64 5.33
N PHE A 108 0.25 0.22 4.53
CA PHE A 108 1.35 -0.66 4.89
C PHE A 108 2.57 0.24 5.17
N GLY A 109 2.78 0.55 6.45
CA GLY A 109 3.87 1.41 6.89
C GLY A 109 5.24 0.78 6.62
N GLY A 110 6.24 1.65 6.42
CA GLY A 110 7.63 1.33 6.08
C GLY A 110 8.05 -0.09 6.42
N ILE A 111 8.15 -0.95 5.39
CA ILE A 111 8.66 -2.33 5.49
C ILE A 111 10.18 -2.26 5.75
N LEU A 112 10.56 -1.68 6.88
CA LEU A 112 11.84 -1.89 7.50
C LEU A 112 11.66 -3.20 8.25
N GLY A 113 11.95 -4.30 7.57
CA GLY A 113 11.96 -5.62 8.20
C GLY A 113 12.81 -5.51 9.46
N THR A 114 12.18 -5.50 10.63
CA THR A 114 12.88 -5.71 11.87
C THR A 114 13.41 -7.12 11.80
N VAL A 115 14.69 -7.24 11.45
CA VAL A 115 15.44 -8.45 11.72
C VAL A 115 15.46 -8.59 13.24
N GLU A 116 14.52 -9.33 13.78
CA GLU A 116 14.68 -9.90 15.11
C GLU A 116 15.73 -11.01 14.98
N LEU A 117 17.01 -10.61 14.89
CA LEU A 117 18.13 -11.51 15.08
C LEU A 117 18.06 -12.02 16.52
N ARG A 118 17.54 -13.24 16.66
CA ARG A 118 17.77 -14.08 17.83
C ARG A 118 19.02 -14.93 17.63
#